data_AF-A0A5C9E135-F1
#
_entry.id   AF-A0A5C9E135-F1
#
_cell.length_a   1.000
_cell.length_b   1.000
_cell.length_c   1.000
_cell.angle_alpha   90.00
_cell.angle_beta   90.00
_cell.angle_gamma   90.00
#
_symmetry.space_group_name_H-M   'P 1'
#
loop_
_entity.id
_entity.type
_entity.pdbx_description
1 polymer ?
#
loop_
_entity_poly.entity_id
_entity_poly.type
_entity_poly.pdbx_seq_one_letter_code
_entity_poly.pdbx_strand_id
1 'polypeptide(L)'
;MVRYPNESLRPTKIRTRKEGAFISFRPPKDDVKIKEWKVFRSMTYDYKTGCSELIEGSGDFNELFIFTLDDSATMLVDREVEPKTSYSYYVFAVDKKGNYHFPGYCVGKVIEDGLPMIDGGEPTFSSEPKPLKSVGDYSVSSSERKKLIKLLKKKTDSSDKIDWAESVLDALDTRDEQGYWIAVKIGMMEPDVFLMFVDSTDDLVMNSETLVHELTHVGSTIQYVIRDKHLRIPEGGSGYIYLIDDHAIGCSIPRSLFYRQEILQALDDRDDFDSEYLGHSGKQDFQSVLNELNAYCRGLRTTLRLIDQMPSDSPSITHRLLKFMLYTQMYLKIARQKYPEDYKLIAQSKPLLLILQKIWDNCEYLIEEASRYELGRDELYDVVNSRKNLSELTRLYELAGLELYGSKPIKDIGKLAEAHSLAIVSLR
;
A
#
# COMPACT_ATOMS: atom_id res chain seq x y z
N MET A 1 -13.19 -32.11 -15.12
CA MET A 1 -11.81 -32.52 -15.45
C MET A 1 -11.59 -32.28 -16.94
N VAL A 2 -10.99 -31.14 -17.28
CA VAL A 2 -10.66 -30.80 -18.67
C VAL A 2 -9.36 -31.54 -19.00
N ARG A 3 -9.35 -32.39 -20.02
CA ARG A 3 -8.13 -33.06 -20.48
C ARG A 3 -7.34 -32.08 -21.34
N TYR A 4 -6.17 -31.64 -20.87
CA TYR A 4 -5.27 -30.78 -21.63
C TYR A 4 -4.34 -31.63 -22.52
N PRO A 5 -4.18 -31.31 -23.81
CA PRO A 5 -3.23 -32.02 -24.66
C PRO A 5 -1.77 -31.74 -24.24
N ASN A 6 -0.97 -32.80 -24.08
CA ASN A 6 0.41 -32.76 -23.57
C ASN A 6 1.40 -31.93 -24.43
N GLU A 7 1.07 -31.64 -25.69
CA GLU A 7 2.02 -31.03 -26.64
C GLU A 7 2.00 -29.50 -26.64
N SER A 8 0.98 -28.86 -26.04
CA SER A 8 0.78 -27.41 -26.02
C SER A 8 1.44 -26.69 -24.83
N LEU A 9 2.06 -27.46 -23.93
CA LEU A 9 2.44 -27.03 -22.59
C LEU A 9 3.84 -26.39 -22.48
N ARG A 10 4.50 -26.09 -23.61
CA ARG A 10 5.88 -25.60 -23.54
C ARG A 10 5.90 -24.11 -23.20
N PRO A 11 6.31 -23.72 -21.97
CA PRO A 11 6.54 -22.31 -21.68
C PRO A 11 7.55 -21.76 -22.69
N THR A 12 7.36 -20.51 -23.10
CA THR A 12 8.43 -19.89 -23.89
C THR A 12 9.50 -19.38 -22.94
N LYS A 13 10.70 -19.96 -23.04
CA LYS A 13 11.86 -19.49 -22.29
C LYS A 13 12.42 -18.24 -22.97
N ILE A 14 12.46 -17.14 -22.24
CA ILE A 14 12.95 -15.85 -22.76
C ILE A 14 14.20 -15.44 -21.98
N ARG A 15 15.24 -15.02 -22.71
CA ARG A 15 16.39 -14.31 -22.14
C ARG A 15 16.15 -12.82 -22.22
N THR A 16 16.43 -12.12 -21.14
CA THR A 16 16.05 -10.71 -20.95
C THR A 16 17.13 -9.76 -21.48
N ARG A 17 16.71 -8.58 -21.94
CA ARG A 17 17.60 -7.46 -22.30
C ARG A 17 17.21 -6.21 -21.52
N LYS A 18 17.95 -5.10 -21.68
CA LYS A 18 17.69 -3.82 -20.99
C LYS A 18 16.24 -3.34 -21.12
N GLU A 19 15.55 -3.73 -22.17
CA GLU A 19 14.21 -3.25 -22.53
C GLU A 19 13.07 -4.14 -22.02
N GLY A 20 13.38 -5.32 -21.47
CA GLY A 20 12.41 -6.27 -20.93
C GLY A 20 12.35 -7.61 -21.68
N ALA A 21 11.26 -8.36 -21.44
CA ALA A 21 10.89 -9.59 -22.13
C ALA A 21 9.60 -9.39 -22.92
N PHE A 22 9.56 -9.86 -24.16
CA PHE A 22 8.42 -9.69 -25.07
C PHE A 22 7.76 -11.03 -25.33
N ILE A 23 6.47 -11.13 -25.03
CA ILE A 23 5.67 -12.36 -25.19
C ILE A 23 4.57 -12.04 -26.18
N SER A 24 4.66 -12.57 -27.40
CA SER A 24 3.60 -12.43 -28.41
C SER A 24 2.70 -13.66 -28.41
N PHE A 25 1.39 -13.45 -28.54
CA PHE A 25 0.40 -14.51 -28.55
C PHE A 25 -0.77 -14.17 -29.49
N ARG A 26 -1.48 -15.20 -29.94
CA ARG A 26 -2.68 -15.07 -30.80
C ARG A 26 -3.88 -15.72 -30.15
N PRO A 27 -5.11 -15.23 -30.42
CA PRO A 27 -6.36 -15.86 -29.99
C PRO A 27 -6.38 -17.37 -30.21
N PRO A 28 -7.12 -18.14 -29.39
CA PRO A 28 -7.38 -19.55 -29.63
C PRO A 28 -7.92 -19.77 -31.05
N LYS A 29 -7.66 -20.94 -31.65
CA LYS A 29 -8.15 -21.26 -33.00
C LYS A 29 -9.67 -21.45 -33.03
N ASP A 30 -10.23 -21.89 -31.91
CA ASP A 30 -11.66 -21.95 -31.71
C ASP A 30 -12.15 -20.52 -31.44
N ASP A 31 -13.29 -20.14 -32.01
CA ASP A 31 -13.86 -18.77 -31.99
C ASP A 31 -14.35 -18.35 -30.59
N VAL A 32 -13.42 -18.36 -29.63
CA VAL A 32 -13.61 -18.11 -28.21
C VAL A 32 -13.76 -16.61 -28.01
N LYS A 33 -14.88 -16.22 -27.40
CA LYS A 33 -15.09 -14.83 -26.95
C LYS A 33 -14.26 -14.56 -25.71
N ILE A 34 -13.03 -14.10 -25.94
CA ILE A 34 -12.07 -13.71 -24.91
C ILE A 34 -12.66 -12.53 -24.10
N LYS A 35 -12.54 -12.62 -22.78
CA LYS A 35 -12.81 -11.52 -21.83
C LYS A 35 -11.52 -10.79 -21.48
N GLU A 36 -10.46 -11.55 -21.24
CA GLU A 36 -9.14 -11.06 -20.85
C GLU A 36 -8.07 -12.12 -21.18
N TRP A 37 -6.82 -11.72 -21.26
CA TRP A 37 -5.69 -12.64 -21.21
C TRP A 37 -5.09 -12.68 -19.81
N LYS A 38 -4.61 -13.85 -19.41
CA LYS A 38 -3.75 -14.04 -18.23
C LYS A 38 -2.40 -14.57 -18.65
N VAL A 39 -1.34 -13.86 -18.29
CA VAL A 39 0.04 -14.29 -18.49
C VAL A 39 0.69 -14.55 -17.13
N PHE A 40 1.28 -15.72 -16.94
CA PHE A 40 1.95 -16.11 -15.70
C PHE A 40 3.46 -16.18 -15.97
N ARG A 41 4.28 -15.60 -15.10
CA ARG A 41 5.75 -15.64 -15.17
C ARG A 41 6.33 -16.39 -13.99
N SER A 42 7.27 -17.30 -14.26
CA SER A 42 8.01 -18.07 -13.26
C SER A 42 9.52 -17.93 -13.43
N MET A 43 10.27 -17.91 -12.30
CA MET A 43 11.74 -17.93 -12.26
C MET A 43 12.33 -19.35 -12.06
N THR A 44 11.58 -20.26 -11.43
CA THR A 44 12.12 -21.49 -10.81
C THR A 44 11.70 -22.77 -11.51
N TYR A 45 10.86 -22.70 -12.55
CA TYR A 45 10.14 -23.89 -13.02
C TYR A 45 10.95 -24.92 -13.83
N ASP A 46 10.81 -26.20 -13.44
CA ASP A 46 11.23 -27.41 -14.16
C ASP A 46 10.11 -27.89 -15.12
N TYR A 47 10.45 -28.11 -16.39
CA TYR A 47 9.56 -28.45 -17.52
C TYR A 47 8.80 -29.79 -17.37
N LYS A 48 8.88 -30.44 -16.22
CA LYS A 48 8.36 -31.79 -15.95
C LYS A 48 6.97 -31.82 -15.32
N THR A 49 6.54 -30.74 -14.67
CA THR A 49 5.22 -30.67 -14.04
C THR A 49 4.17 -30.25 -15.09
N GLY A 50 2.95 -30.79 -15.04
CA GLY A 50 1.90 -30.46 -16.02
C GLY A 50 1.16 -29.16 -15.68
N CYS A 51 0.76 -28.34 -16.66
CA CYS A 51 -0.01 -27.11 -16.37
C CYS A 51 -1.35 -27.36 -15.65
N SER A 52 -1.93 -28.55 -15.76
CA SER A 52 -3.11 -28.92 -14.98
C SER A 52 -2.81 -29.03 -13.48
N GLU A 53 -1.66 -29.59 -13.13
CA GLU A 53 -1.18 -29.65 -11.75
C GLU A 53 -0.79 -28.26 -11.23
N LEU A 54 -0.34 -27.38 -12.13
CA LEU A 54 -0.09 -25.96 -11.83
C LEU A 54 -1.39 -25.19 -11.49
N ILE A 55 -2.45 -25.30 -12.30
CA ILE A 55 -3.69 -24.53 -12.07
C ILE A 55 -4.52 -25.09 -10.90
N GLU A 56 -4.47 -26.41 -10.67
CA GLU A 56 -5.29 -27.09 -9.66
C GLU A 56 -4.55 -27.34 -8.33
N GLY A 57 -3.21 -27.27 -8.30
CA GLY A 57 -2.38 -27.50 -7.12
C GLY A 57 -1.93 -26.20 -6.46
N SER A 58 -2.13 -26.07 -5.14
CA SER A 58 -1.64 -24.97 -4.30
C SER A 58 -0.10 -24.96 -4.08
N GLY A 59 0.67 -25.66 -4.92
CA GLY A 59 2.14 -25.74 -4.82
C GLY A 59 2.84 -24.75 -5.75
N ASP A 60 3.85 -24.06 -5.23
CA ASP A 60 4.75 -23.10 -5.91
C ASP A 60 4.12 -21.91 -6.68
N PHE A 61 2.80 -21.67 -6.54
CA PHE A 61 2.12 -20.53 -7.14
C PHE A 61 2.27 -19.20 -6.39
N ASN A 62 2.76 -19.21 -5.15
CA ASN A 62 2.94 -17.98 -4.38
C ASN A 62 4.06 -17.07 -4.92
N GLU A 63 4.83 -17.53 -5.92
CA GLU A 63 5.94 -16.81 -6.54
C GLU A 63 5.71 -16.47 -8.03
N LEU A 64 4.51 -16.70 -8.57
CA LEU A 64 4.21 -16.42 -9.97
C LEU A 64 3.66 -15.02 -10.18
N PHE A 65 4.30 -14.27 -11.07
CA PHE A 65 3.83 -12.95 -11.48
C PHE A 65 2.71 -13.08 -12.51
N ILE A 66 1.55 -12.46 -12.25
CA ILE A 66 0.37 -12.58 -13.12
C ILE A 66 0.07 -11.25 -13.81
N PHE A 67 0.11 -11.23 -15.14
CA PHE A 67 -0.36 -10.13 -15.98
C PHE A 67 -1.79 -10.38 -16.44
N THR A 68 -2.62 -9.34 -16.44
CA THR A 68 -3.97 -9.39 -17.04
C THR A 68 -4.05 -8.36 -18.15
N LEU A 69 -4.43 -8.78 -19.35
CA LEU A 69 -4.47 -7.93 -20.54
C LEU A 69 -5.89 -7.94 -21.12
N ASP A 70 -6.27 -6.87 -21.82
CA ASP A 70 -7.57 -6.80 -22.49
C ASP A 70 -7.72 -7.88 -23.58
N ASP A 71 -8.95 -8.18 -23.99
CA ASP A 71 -9.27 -9.22 -24.97
C ASP A 71 -8.63 -9.02 -26.35
N SER A 72 -8.22 -7.79 -26.69
CA SER A 72 -7.57 -7.44 -27.95
C SER A 72 -6.05 -7.56 -27.94
N ALA A 73 -5.45 -7.74 -26.76
CA ALA A 73 -4.00 -7.84 -26.62
C ALA A 73 -3.44 -9.04 -27.40
N THR A 74 -2.32 -8.81 -28.07
CA THR A 74 -1.55 -9.84 -28.80
C THR A 74 -0.10 -9.91 -28.33
N MET A 75 0.26 -9.08 -27.35
CA MET A 75 1.62 -9.02 -26.82
C MET A 75 1.64 -8.51 -25.38
N LEU A 76 2.59 -9.03 -24.59
CA LEU A 76 3.02 -8.51 -23.31
C LEU A 76 4.46 -7.99 -23.43
N VAL A 77 4.73 -6.83 -22.83
CA VAL A 77 6.09 -6.32 -22.60
C VAL A 77 6.35 -6.31 -21.10
N ASP A 78 7.10 -7.28 -20.61
CA ASP A 78 7.49 -7.36 -19.21
C ASP A 78 8.80 -6.61 -18.98
N ARG A 79 8.71 -5.43 -18.38
CA ARG A 79 9.87 -4.55 -18.09
C ARG A 79 10.50 -4.80 -16.73
N GLU A 80 9.90 -5.65 -15.90
CA GLU A 80 10.37 -5.92 -14.53
C GLU A 80 11.38 -7.07 -14.48
N VAL A 81 11.70 -7.66 -15.62
CA VAL A 81 12.68 -8.74 -15.72
C VAL A 81 14.12 -8.25 -15.52
N GLU A 82 14.89 -9.01 -14.75
CA GLU A 82 16.30 -8.72 -14.55
C GLU A 82 17.13 -9.12 -15.77
N PRO A 83 18.10 -8.29 -16.22
CA PRO A 83 19.01 -8.65 -17.31
C PRO A 83 19.75 -9.96 -17.03
N LYS A 84 19.84 -10.84 -18.04
CA LYS A 84 20.51 -12.16 -17.98
C LYS A 84 19.80 -13.22 -17.12
N THR A 85 18.65 -12.90 -16.53
CA THR A 85 17.81 -13.89 -15.85
C THR A 85 16.89 -14.59 -16.87
N SER A 86 16.63 -15.88 -16.67
CA SER A 86 15.71 -16.65 -17.52
C SER A 86 14.36 -16.77 -16.86
N TYR A 87 13.30 -16.49 -17.62
CA TYR A 87 11.93 -16.60 -17.16
C TYR A 87 11.14 -17.55 -18.08
N SER A 88 10.12 -18.17 -17.50
CA SER A 88 9.12 -18.97 -18.20
C SER A 88 7.78 -18.25 -18.17
N TYR A 89 7.14 -18.08 -19.33
CA TYR A 89 5.81 -17.46 -19.45
C TYR A 89 4.75 -18.45 -19.92
N TYR A 90 3.56 -18.35 -19.32
CA TYR A 90 2.35 -19.09 -19.70
C TYR A 90 1.25 -18.10 -20.04
N VAL A 91 0.65 -18.24 -21.21
CA VAL A 91 -0.40 -17.33 -21.67
C VAL A 91 -1.71 -18.10 -21.79
N PHE A 92 -2.79 -17.52 -21.30
CA PHE A 92 -4.14 -18.07 -21.40
C PHE A 92 -5.14 -16.99 -21.79
N ALA A 93 -6.03 -17.28 -22.73
CA ALA A 93 -7.25 -16.51 -22.94
C ALA A 93 -8.31 -16.96 -21.93
N VAL A 94 -8.96 -16.02 -21.26
CA VAL A 94 -10.06 -16.31 -20.33
C VAL A 94 -11.36 -15.91 -20.99
N ASP A 95 -12.32 -16.82 -21.09
CA ASP A 95 -13.64 -16.50 -21.67
C ASP A 95 -14.56 -15.77 -20.67
N LYS A 96 -15.75 -15.35 -21.14
CA LYS A 96 -16.75 -14.67 -20.29
C LYS A 96 -17.27 -15.50 -19.12
N LYS A 97 -17.09 -16.82 -19.13
CA LYS A 97 -17.47 -17.74 -18.05
C LYS A 97 -16.31 -18.00 -17.09
N GLY A 98 -15.13 -17.44 -17.34
CA GLY A 98 -13.93 -17.64 -16.53
C GLY A 98 -13.13 -18.89 -16.89
N ASN A 99 -13.44 -19.56 -18.00
CA ASN A 99 -12.66 -20.73 -18.43
C ASN A 99 -11.38 -20.28 -19.13
N TYR A 100 -10.31 -21.03 -18.92
CA TYR A 100 -9.00 -20.80 -19.53
C TYR A 100 -8.89 -21.56 -20.85
N HIS A 101 -8.37 -20.88 -21.86
CA HIS A 101 -8.14 -21.37 -23.22
C HIS A 101 -6.71 -21.07 -23.61
N PHE A 102 -6.07 -21.98 -24.34
CA PHE A 102 -4.71 -21.74 -24.84
C PHE A 102 -4.73 -20.80 -26.05
N PRO A 103 -3.73 -19.91 -26.18
CA PRO A 103 -3.56 -19.16 -27.40
C PRO A 103 -3.32 -20.10 -28.59
N GLY A 104 -3.78 -19.72 -29.78
CA GLY A 104 -3.50 -20.48 -31.01
C GLY A 104 -2.02 -20.43 -31.40
N TYR A 105 -1.26 -19.49 -30.83
CA TYR A 105 0.17 -19.30 -30.99
C TYR A 105 0.73 -18.52 -29.80
N CYS A 106 1.89 -18.91 -29.25
CA CYS A 106 2.61 -18.14 -28.24
C CYS A 106 4.11 -18.26 -28.49
N VAL A 107 4.80 -17.13 -28.64
CA VAL A 107 6.26 -17.07 -28.75
C VAL A 107 6.79 -15.87 -27.98
N GLY A 108 7.73 -16.13 -27.10
CA GLY A 108 8.62 -15.13 -26.53
C GLY A 108 9.78 -14.83 -27.47
N LYS A 109 9.98 -13.55 -27.80
CA LYS A 109 11.12 -13.08 -28.60
C LYS A 109 12.01 -12.15 -27.77
N VAL A 110 13.28 -12.15 -28.14
CA VAL A 110 14.24 -11.12 -27.72
C VAL A 110 14.45 -10.24 -28.95
N ILE A 111 14.04 -8.98 -28.92
CA ILE A 111 14.38 -8.05 -30.01
C ILE A 111 15.87 -7.72 -29.84
N GLU A 112 16.67 -8.09 -30.84
CA GLU A 112 18.02 -7.53 -30.97
C GLU A 112 17.90 -6.20 -31.71
N ASP A 113 18.69 -5.21 -31.28
CA ASP A 113 18.71 -3.85 -31.82
C ASP A 113 18.53 -3.84 -33.36
N GLY A 114 17.36 -3.38 -33.81
CA GLY A 114 17.19 -2.80 -35.15
C GLY A 114 16.89 -3.70 -36.35
N LEU A 115 16.14 -4.80 -36.22
CA LEU A 115 15.54 -5.45 -37.41
C LEU A 115 14.01 -5.27 -37.49
N PRO A 116 13.46 -4.78 -38.63
CA PRO A 116 12.02 -4.73 -38.82
C PRO A 116 11.45 -6.14 -38.90
N MET A 117 10.29 -6.34 -38.28
CA MET A 117 9.57 -7.61 -38.35
C MET A 117 9.17 -7.90 -39.80
N ILE A 118 9.76 -8.93 -40.38
CA ILE A 118 9.29 -9.52 -41.63
C ILE A 118 8.02 -10.31 -41.28
N ASP A 119 6.91 -9.88 -41.88
CA ASP A 119 5.55 -10.41 -41.82
C ASP A 119 4.72 -10.21 -40.53
N GLY A 120 3.95 -9.10 -40.53
CA GLY A 120 2.59 -9.07 -39.99
C GLY A 120 2.27 -7.96 -38.99
N GLY A 121 1.95 -6.76 -39.51
CA GLY A 121 1.24 -5.69 -38.81
C GLY A 121 2.06 -4.88 -37.79
N GLU A 122 2.12 -3.56 -37.96
CA GLU A 122 2.58 -2.67 -36.89
C GLU A 122 1.68 -2.84 -35.66
N PRO A 123 2.23 -2.96 -34.44
CA PRO A 123 1.44 -2.95 -33.23
C PRO A 123 0.71 -1.61 -33.13
N THR A 124 -0.61 -1.62 -33.08
CA THR A 124 -1.38 -0.46 -32.63
C THR A 124 -1.13 -0.30 -31.14
N PHE A 125 -0.22 0.60 -30.78
CA PHE A 125 -0.06 1.04 -29.41
C PHE A 125 -1.35 1.76 -29.00
N SER A 126 -2.20 1.09 -28.22
CA SER A 126 -3.29 1.76 -27.51
C SER A 126 -2.67 2.83 -26.60
N SER A 127 -3.02 4.08 -26.90
CA SER A 127 -2.58 5.35 -26.35
C SER A 127 -2.34 5.39 -24.82
N GLU A 128 -1.46 6.32 -24.44
CA GLU A 128 -1.16 6.87 -23.10
C GLU A 128 -2.19 6.57 -21.99
N PRO A 129 -1.72 6.30 -20.74
CA PRO A 129 -2.62 6.13 -19.61
C PRO A 129 -3.55 7.33 -19.53
N LYS A 130 -4.87 7.06 -19.63
CA LYS A 130 -5.88 8.10 -19.52
C LYS A 130 -5.67 8.82 -18.17
N PRO A 131 -5.62 10.16 -18.14
CA PRO A 131 -5.57 10.88 -16.88
C PRO A 131 -6.78 10.48 -16.03
N LEU A 132 -6.53 10.22 -14.75
CA LEU A 132 -7.58 9.99 -13.78
C LEU A 132 -8.54 11.19 -13.81
N LYS A 133 -9.84 10.93 -13.99
CA LYS A 133 -10.85 11.98 -13.92
C LYS A 133 -10.82 12.61 -12.53
N SER A 134 -10.64 13.93 -12.44
CA SER A 134 -10.79 14.68 -11.19
C SER A 134 -12.26 14.69 -10.75
N VAL A 135 -12.59 14.16 -9.56
CA VAL A 135 -13.98 14.13 -9.03
C VAL A 135 -14.03 14.16 -7.48
N GLY A 136 -14.77 15.12 -6.92
CA GLY A 136 -15.75 14.99 -5.80
C GLY A 136 -15.32 14.84 -4.32
N ASP A 137 -16.03 15.53 -3.43
CA ASP A 137 -15.87 15.60 -1.95
C ASP A 137 -16.12 14.26 -1.19
N TYR A 138 -15.67 14.17 0.07
CA TYR A 138 -15.71 12.97 0.95
C TYR A 138 -17.13 12.55 1.37
N SER A 139 -18.00 12.21 0.43
CA SER A 139 -19.35 11.78 0.79
C SER A 139 -19.39 10.28 1.09
N VAL A 140 -19.54 9.92 2.36
CA VAL A 140 -20.13 8.64 2.74
C VAL A 140 -21.64 8.79 2.61
N SER A 141 -22.27 7.92 1.82
CA SER A 141 -23.72 7.98 1.68
C SER A 141 -24.41 7.44 2.94
N SER A 142 -25.60 7.98 3.27
CA SER A 142 -26.39 7.46 4.40
C SER A 142 -26.76 5.98 4.23
N SER A 143 -26.78 5.46 3.00
CA SER A 143 -27.01 4.03 2.73
C SER A 143 -25.81 3.16 3.08
N GLU A 144 -24.58 3.65 2.89
CA GLU A 144 -23.35 2.95 3.31
C GLU A 144 -23.24 2.89 4.83
N ARG A 145 -23.48 4.01 5.52
CA ARG A 145 -23.57 4.02 7.00
C ARG A 145 -24.58 2.99 7.51
N LYS A 146 -25.80 2.98 6.95
CA LYS A 146 -26.84 1.99 7.31
C LYS A 146 -26.41 0.56 7.03
N LYS A 147 -25.66 0.34 5.94
CA LYS A 147 -25.12 -0.98 5.60
C LYS A 147 -24.07 -1.43 6.61
N LEU A 148 -23.16 -0.55 7.03
CA LEU A 148 -22.21 -0.84 8.10
C LEU A 148 -22.93 -1.22 9.40
N ILE A 149 -23.84 -0.39 9.90
CA ILE A 149 -24.58 -0.68 11.15
C ILE A 149 -25.30 -2.04 11.06
N LYS A 150 -25.90 -2.36 9.91
CA LYS A 150 -26.53 -3.67 9.70
C LYS A 150 -25.51 -4.83 9.74
N LEU A 151 -24.28 -4.62 9.28
CA LEU A 151 -23.20 -5.61 9.40
C LEU A 151 -22.77 -5.77 10.86
N LEU A 152 -22.56 -4.67 11.58
CA LEU A 152 -22.18 -4.70 13.00
C LEU A 152 -23.24 -5.42 13.85
N LYS A 153 -24.53 -5.11 13.67
CA LYS A 153 -25.66 -5.79 14.34
C LYS A 153 -25.77 -7.29 14.04
N LYS A 154 -25.12 -7.78 12.99
CA LYS A 154 -25.04 -9.23 12.69
C LYS A 154 -23.84 -9.90 13.35
N LYS A 155 -22.84 -9.11 13.76
CA LYS A 155 -21.57 -9.59 14.31
C LYS A 155 -21.53 -9.52 15.84
N THR A 156 -22.41 -8.74 16.45
CA THR A 156 -22.57 -8.70 17.90
C THR A 156 -24.03 -8.54 18.30
N ASP A 157 -24.40 -9.15 19.42
CA ASP A 157 -25.70 -9.00 20.07
C ASP A 157 -25.69 -7.90 21.16
N SER A 158 -24.54 -7.28 21.42
CA SER A 158 -24.42 -6.18 22.39
C SER A 158 -25.05 -4.90 21.84
N SER A 159 -26.19 -4.48 22.40
CA SER A 159 -26.82 -3.18 22.09
C SER A 159 -25.84 -2.03 22.36
N ASP A 160 -25.15 -2.09 23.49
CA ASP A 160 -24.29 -1.00 23.95
C ASP A 160 -23.13 -0.75 22.98
N LYS A 161 -22.50 -1.82 22.46
CA LYS A 161 -21.47 -1.68 21.43
C LYS A 161 -22.00 -1.06 20.13
N ILE A 162 -23.24 -1.34 19.77
CA ILE A 162 -23.85 -0.78 18.57
C ILE A 162 -24.20 0.70 18.77
N ASP A 163 -24.72 1.06 19.94
CA ASP A 163 -25.02 2.45 20.29
C ASP A 163 -23.74 3.29 20.35
N TRP A 164 -22.64 2.71 20.87
CA TRP A 164 -21.31 3.31 20.82
C TRP A 164 -20.78 3.45 19.39
N ALA A 165 -20.94 2.42 18.54
CA ALA A 165 -20.56 2.51 17.14
C ALA A 165 -21.32 3.62 16.41
N GLU A 166 -22.63 3.77 16.67
CA GLU A 166 -23.44 4.86 16.10
C GLU A 166 -22.95 6.23 16.60
N SER A 167 -22.63 6.35 17.88
CA SER A 167 -22.13 7.59 18.50
C SER A 167 -20.76 8.01 17.95
N VAL A 168 -19.82 7.07 17.81
CA VAL A 168 -18.51 7.32 17.17
C VAL A 168 -18.71 7.77 15.73
N LEU A 169 -19.57 7.09 14.97
CA LEU A 169 -19.85 7.45 13.58
C LEU A 169 -20.51 8.84 13.46
N ASP A 170 -21.41 9.22 14.37
CA ASP A 170 -22.00 10.57 14.39
C ASP A 170 -20.97 11.66 14.70
N ALA A 171 -20.08 11.41 15.67
CA ALA A 171 -19.01 12.32 16.04
C ALA A 171 -18.05 12.55 14.86
N LEU A 172 -17.63 11.46 14.22
CA LEU A 172 -16.74 11.52 13.06
C LEU A 172 -17.42 12.20 11.85
N ASP A 173 -18.66 11.84 11.49
CA ASP A 173 -19.39 12.45 10.36
C ASP A 173 -19.49 13.98 10.50
N THR A 174 -19.69 14.44 11.73
CA THR A 174 -19.86 15.87 12.01
C THR A 174 -18.53 16.63 12.03
N ARG A 175 -17.43 16.01 12.47
CA ARG A 175 -16.21 16.74 12.89
C ARG A 175 -14.92 16.27 12.24
N ASP A 176 -14.84 15.01 11.82
CA ASP A 176 -13.71 14.47 11.07
C ASP A 176 -14.17 13.60 9.90
N GLU A 177 -14.56 14.27 8.82
CA GLU A 177 -15.04 13.66 7.58
C GLU A 177 -14.08 12.56 7.04
N GLN A 178 -12.77 12.72 7.25
CA GLN A 178 -11.77 11.71 6.84
C GLN A 178 -11.79 10.48 7.75
N GLY A 179 -11.78 10.67 9.07
CA GLY A 179 -11.95 9.59 10.03
C GLY A 179 -13.28 8.85 9.83
N TYR A 180 -14.35 9.58 9.52
CA TYR A 180 -15.66 9.00 9.19
C TYR A 180 -15.61 8.11 7.95
N TRP A 181 -14.97 8.59 6.88
CA TRP A 181 -14.77 7.80 5.67
C TRP A 181 -14.00 6.50 5.98
N ILE A 182 -12.90 6.58 6.74
CA ILE A 182 -12.08 5.41 7.14
C ILE A 182 -12.96 4.43 7.92
N ALA A 183 -13.65 4.93 8.96
CA ALA A 183 -14.51 4.14 9.82
C ALA A 183 -15.59 3.39 9.02
N VAL A 184 -16.28 4.07 8.09
CA VAL A 184 -17.34 3.45 7.32
C VAL A 184 -16.80 2.47 6.27
N LYS A 185 -15.82 2.90 5.49
CA LYS A 185 -15.38 2.14 4.30
C LYS A 185 -14.55 0.94 4.69
N ILE A 186 -13.60 1.12 5.60
CA ILE A 186 -12.79 0.02 6.11
C ILE A 186 -13.61 -0.85 7.06
N GLY A 187 -14.45 -0.26 7.91
CA GLY A 187 -15.35 -1.02 8.80
C GLY A 187 -16.35 -1.90 8.05
N MET A 188 -16.81 -1.50 6.86
CA MET A 188 -17.65 -2.37 6.02
C MET A 188 -16.92 -3.61 5.50
N MET A 189 -15.60 -3.53 5.37
CA MET A 189 -14.76 -4.63 4.91
C MET A 189 -14.33 -5.52 6.06
N GLU A 190 -13.99 -4.90 7.21
CA GLU A 190 -13.51 -5.59 8.41
C GLU A 190 -14.38 -5.21 9.63
N PRO A 191 -15.67 -5.63 9.65
CA PRO A 191 -16.59 -5.27 10.72
C PRO A 191 -16.20 -5.86 12.08
N ASP A 192 -15.48 -7.00 12.08
CA ASP A 192 -14.99 -7.61 13.32
C ASP A 192 -13.89 -6.74 13.96
N VAL A 193 -13.01 -6.16 13.13
CA VAL A 193 -11.97 -5.24 13.62
C VAL A 193 -12.59 -3.93 14.10
N PHE A 194 -13.60 -3.42 13.38
CA PHE A 194 -14.37 -2.26 13.85
C PHE A 194 -14.94 -2.49 15.25
N LEU A 195 -15.59 -3.64 15.50
CA LEU A 195 -16.17 -3.98 16.81
C LEU A 195 -15.14 -4.29 17.91
N MET A 196 -13.91 -4.61 17.52
CA MET A 196 -12.81 -4.81 18.46
C MET A 196 -12.39 -3.49 19.10
N PHE A 197 -12.42 -2.40 18.32
CA PHE A 197 -11.94 -1.08 18.74
C PHE A 197 -13.04 -0.07 19.08
N VAL A 198 -14.30 -0.42 18.82
CA VAL A 198 -15.43 0.19 19.51
C VAL A 198 -15.68 -0.61 20.78
N ASP A 199 -15.07 -0.15 21.87
CA ASP A 199 -15.36 -0.63 23.19
C ASP A 199 -16.42 0.23 23.86
N SER A 200 -17.21 -0.34 24.77
CA SER A 200 -18.21 0.39 25.54
C SER A 200 -17.56 1.15 26.70
N THR A 201 -16.43 1.80 26.45
CA THR A 201 -15.78 2.68 27.43
C THR A 201 -16.41 4.07 27.34
N ASP A 202 -16.50 4.79 28.47
CA ASP A 202 -17.15 6.10 28.55
C ASP A 202 -16.42 7.25 27.80
N ASP A 203 -15.34 6.96 27.05
CA ASP A 203 -14.52 7.97 26.36
C ASP A 203 -14.72 7.90 24.83
N LEU A 204 -15.63 8.74 24.34
CA LEU A 204 -15.93 8.86 22.91
C LEU A 204 -14.71 9.29 22.08
N VAL A 205 -13.85 10.14 22.62
CA VAL A 205 -12.67 10.65 21.90
C VAL A 205 -11.65 9.55 21.75
N MET A 206 -11.33 8.85 22.84
CA MET A 206 -10.38 7.74 22.82
C MET A 206 -10.87 6.59 21.92
N ASN A 207 -12.15 6.22 22.00
CA ASN A 207 -12.72 5.21 21.10
C ASN A 207 -12.63 5.63 19.63
N SER A 208 -12.96 6.89 19.31
CA SER A 208 -12.90 7.40 17.93
C SER A 208 -11.46 7.44 17.41
N GLU A 209 -10.52 7.88 18.23
CA GLU A 209 -9.10 7.92 17.89
C GLU A 209 -8.55 6.51 17.65
N THR A 210 -8.74 5.60 18.60
CA THR A 210 -8.23 4.23 18.52
C THR A 210 -8.85 3.50 17.34
N LEU A 211 -10.16 3.66 17.10
CA LEU A 211 -10.82 3.10 15.92
C LEU A 211 -10.20 3.60 14.62
N VAL A 212 -9.99 4.92 14.46
CA VAL A 212 -9.40 5.48 13.23
C VAL A 212 -7.94 5.06 13.08
N HIS A 213 -7.17 5.00 14.16
CA HIS A 213 -5.80 4.52 14.19
C HIS A 213 -5.72 3.07 13.65
N GLU A 214 -6.50 2.17 14.24
CA GLU A 214 -6.45 0.75 13.92
C GLU A 214 -7.02 0.45 12.53
N LEU A 215 -8.12 1.12 12.15
CA LEU A 215 -8.65 1.00 10.79
C LEU A 215 -7.71 1.61 9.75
N THR A 216 -6.81 2.52 10.12
CA THR A 216 -5.73 2.96 9.23
C THR A 216 -4.75 1.83 8.95
N HIS A 217 -4.32 1.07 9.96
CA HIS A 217 -3.50 -0.13 9.77
C HIS A 217 -4.19 -1.20 8.94
N VAL A 218 -5.48 -1.43 9.21
CA VAL A 218 -6.28 -2.36 8.43
C VAL A 218 -6.33 -1.88 6.98
N GLY A 219 -6.65 -0.62 6.71
CA GLY A 219 -6.62 -0.07 5.35
C GLY A 219 -5.27 -0.24 4.65
N SER A 220 -4.17 -0.20 5.40
CA SER A 220 -2.81 -0.47 4.90
C SER A 220 -2.55 -1.93 4.53
N THR A 221 -3.24 -2.86 5.19
CA THR A 221 -3.11 -4.32 5.00
C THR A 221 -4.16 -4.90 4.06
N ILE A 222 -5.32 -4.25 3.89
CA ILE A 222 -6.34 -4.66 2.93
C ILE A 222 -5.89 -4.32 1.51
N GLN A 223 -4.92 -5.09 1.02
CA GLN A 223 -4.60 -5.22 -0.42
C GLN A 223 -5.86 -5.56 -1.24
N TYR A 224 -6.91 -6.10 -0.61
CA TYR A 224 -8.19 -6.45 -1.22
C TYR A 224 -9.06 -5.25 -1.63
N VAL A 225 -8.94 -4.05 -1.01
CA VAL A 225 -9.67 -2.84 -1.46
C VAL A 225 -9.32 -2.55 -2.92
N ILE A 226 -8.09 -2.92 -3.32
CA ILE A 226 -7.52 -2.52 -4.59
C ILE A 226 -7.35 -3.65 -5.59
N ARG A 227 -7.54 -4.92 -5.17
CA ARG A 227 -7.64 -6.05 -6.11
C ARG A 227 -8.74 -5.85 -7.16
N ASP A 228 -9.77 -5.07 -6.85
CA ASP A 228 -10.86 -4.75 -7.77
C ASP A 228 -10.64 -3.46 -8.59
N LYS A 229 -9.58 -2.66 -8.33
CA LYS A 229 -9.40 -1.30 -8.89
C LYS A 229 -7.97 -0.88 -9.27
N HIS A 230 -7.16 -1.74 -9.87
CA HIS A 230 -5.93 -1.37 -10.60
C HIS A 230 -4.65 -0.95 -9.84
N LEU A 231 -4.60 -0.76 -8.50
CA LEU A 231 -3.27 -0.79 -7.84
C LEU A 231 -2.85 -2.23 -7.64
N ARG A 232 -1.82 -2.59 -8.39
CA ARG A 232 -0.97 -3.72 -8.08
C ARG A 232 0.21 -3.17 -7.29
N ILE A 233 0.36 -3.64 -6.06
CA ILE A 233 1.67 -3.59 -5.41
C ILE A 233 2.55 -4.57 -6.21
N PRO A 234 3.74 -4.15 -6.71
CA PRO A 234 4.67 -5.06 -7.38
C PRO A 234 4.91 -6.32 -6.52
N GLU A 235 4.64 -7.50 -7.08
CA GLU A 235 4.79 -8.78 -6.36
C GLU A 235 6.28 -9.04 -6.04
N GLY A 236 6.57 -9.59 -4.85
CA GLY A 236 7.93 -9.88 -4.38
C GLY A 236 8.56 -8.84 -3.44
N GLY A 237 7.92 -7.68 -3.25
CA GLY A 237 8.35 -6.66 -2.28
C GLY A 237 7.51 -6.68 -0.99
N SER A 238 8.02 -6.10 0.10
CA SER A 238 7.16 -5.66 1.19
C SER A 238 6.46 -4.38 0.71
N GLY A 239 5.13 -4.47 0.58
CA GLY A 239 4.31 -3.39 0.07
C GLY A 239 3.28 -2.96 1.08
N TYR A 240 3.19 -1.66 1.30
CA TYR A 240 2.23 -1.02 2.18
C TYR A 240 1.35 -0.08 1.37
N ILE A 241 0.09 0.00 1.75
CA ILE A 241 -0.81 1.07 1.31
C ILE A 241 -0.83 2.12 2.42
N TYR A 242 -0.58 3.37 2.09
CA TYR A 242 -0.68 4.47 3.05
C TYR A 242 -1.95 5.25 2.77
N LEU A 243 -2.81 5.38 3.77
CA LEU A 243 -3.99 6.24 3.71
C LEU A 243 -3.56 7.67 4.04
N ILE A 244 -3.34 8.48 3.01
CA ILE A 244 -2.86 9.87 3.14
C ILE A 244 -3.89 10.79 2.49
N ASP A 245 -4.35 11.79 3.26
CA ASP A 245 -5.50 12.63 2.91
C ASP A 245 -6.69 11.79 2.43
N ASP A 246 -7.11 11.92 1.16
CA ASP A 246 -8.15 11.18 0.43
C ASP A 246 -7.64 10.06 -0.47
N HIS A 247 -6.39 9.63 -0.29
CA HIS A 247 -5.74 8.70 -1.20
C HIS A 247 -5.23 7.46 -0.49
N ALA A 248 -5.40 6.31 -1.16
CA ALA A 248 -4.66 5.09 -0.88
C ALA A 248 -3.44 5.06 -1.80
N ILE A 249 -2.25 5.21 -1.22
CA ILE A 249 -1.00 5.28 -1.97
C ILE A 249 -0.23 3.99 -1.71
N GLY A 250 -0.10 3.16 -2.75
CA GLY A 250 0.68 1.93 -2.71
C GLY A 250 2.16 2.24 -2.85
N CYS A 251 2.98 1.69 -1.96
CA CYS A 251 4.42 1.77 -2.04
C CYS A 251 5.04 0.42 -1.72
N SER A 252 5.91 -0.06 -2.61
CA SER A 252 6.69 -1.29 -2.45
C SER A 252 8.17 -0.99 -2.37
N ILE A 253 8.87 -1.75 -1.54
CA ILE A 253 10.33 -1.85 -1.54
C ILE A 253 10.67 -3.29 -1.95
N PRO A 254 11.71 -3.53 -2.76
CA PRO A 254 11.97 -4.85 -3.34
C PRO A 254 12.28 -5.96 -2.32
N ARG A 255 12.52 -5.61 -1.05
CA ARG A 255 12.66 -6.55 0.05
C ARG A 255 12.36 -5.86 1.38
N SER A 256 12.11 -6.66 2.41
CA SER A 256 12.11 -6.16 3.79
C SER A 256 13.47 -5.57 4.16
N LEU A 257 13.39 -4.48 4.92
CA LEU A 257 14.56 -3.80 5.48
C LEU A 257 14.86 -4.34 6.89
N PHE A 258 15.95 -3.89 7.52
CA PHE A 258 16.31 -4.33 8.87
C PHE A 258 15.20 -4.06 9.89
N TYR A 259 15.17 -4.82 10.98
CA TYR A 259 14.09 -4.71 11.95
C TYR A 259 14.23 -3.48 12.84
N ARG A 260 13.11 -2.82 13.17
CA ARG A 260 13.06 -1.65 14.04
C ARG A 260 13.57 -1.92 15.46
N GLN A 261 13.71 -3.19 15.86
CA GLN A 261 14.42 -3.59 17.08
C GLN A 261 15.86 -3.05 17.16
N GLU A 262 16.51 -2.77 16.04
CA GLU A 262 17.83 -2.12 16.03
C GLU A 262 17.80 -0.71 16.64
N ILE A 263 16.65 -0.02 16.60
CA ILE A 263 16.45 1.28 17.26
C ILE A 263 16.57 1.11 18.77
N LEU A 264 15.99 0.05 19.34
CA LEU A 264 16.00 -0.20 20.77
C LEU A 264 17.44 -0.25 21.31
N GLN A 265 18.35 -0.89 20.56
CA GLN A 265 19.76 -0.97 20.92
C GLN A 265 20.49 0.38 20.94
N ALA A 266 19.95 1.37 20.23
CA ALA A 266 20.52 2.71 20.09
C ALA A 266 19.86 3.76 21.00
N LEU A 267 18.83 3.39 21.78
CA LEU A 267 18.22 4.23 22.79
C LEU A 267 18.96 4.10 24.13
N ASP A 268 19.38 5.24 24.68
CA ASP A 268 20.05 5.34 25.97
C ASP A 268 19.03 5.29 27.14
N ASP A 269 17.95 6.05 27.04
CA ASP A 269 16.84 6.06 28.01
C ASP A 269 15.60 5.41 27.38
N ARG A 270 15.27 4.19 27.85
CA ARG A 270 14.15 3.40 27.34
C ARG A 270 13.00 3.43 28.34
N ASP A 271 11.79 3.56 27.84
CA ASP A 271 10.56 3.38 28.62
C ASP A 271 9.79 2.11 28.22
N ASP A 272 8.62 1.93 28.84
CA ASP A 272 7.74 0.78 28.56
C ASP A 272 7.21 0.81 27.11
N PHE A 273 7.00 2.01 26.54
CA PHE A 273 6.55 2.18 25.17
C PHE A 273 7.63 1.72 24.17
N ASP A 274 8.90 2.06 24.43
CA ASP A 274 10.04 1.56 23.64
C ASP A 274 10.12 0.03 23.70
N SER A 275 9.90 -0.54 24.88
CA SER A 275 9.97 -2.00 25.10
C SER A 275 8.87 -2.76 24.36
N GLU A 276 7.65 -2.21 24.34
CA GLU A 276 6.53 -2.79 23.60
C GLU A 276 6.75 -2.72 22.09
N TYR A 277 6.97 -1.52 21.56
CA TYR A 277 6.97 -1.29 20.11
C TYR A 277 8.27 -1.71 19.42
N LEU A 278 9.43 -1.50 20.05
CA LEU A 278 10.72 -1.87 19.49
C LEU A 278 11.22 -3.24 20.00
N GLY A 279 10.69 -3.74 21.11
CA GLY A 279 11.00 -5.07 21.64
C GLY A 279 10.03 -6.13 21.12
N HIS A 280 8.84 -6.21 21.71
CA HIS A 280 7.85 -7.26 21.38
C HIS A 280 7.44 -7.23 19.91
N SER A 281 7.10 -6.03 19.42
CA SER A 281 6.75 -5.78 18.01
C SER A 281 7.97 -5.37 17.17
N GLY A 282 9.18 -5.68 17.64
CA GLY A 282 10.43 -5.20 17.05
C GLY A 282 10.78 -5.80 15.68
N LYS A 283 10.23 -6.96 15.32
CA LYS A 283 10.50 -7.70 14.06
C LYS A 283 9.71 -7.16 12.86
N GLN A 284 9.68 -5.85 12.76
CA GLN A 284 8.95 -5.09 11.75
C GLN A 284 9.92 -4.08 11.12
N ASP A 285 9.80 -3.82 9.83
CA ASP A 285 10.78 -3.01 9.09
C ASP A 285 10.40 -1.52 9.02
N PHE A 286 11.12 -0.74 8.22
CA PHE A 286 10.88 0.69 8.04
C PHE A 286 9.44 1.02 7.62
N GLN A 287 8.83 0.19 6.78
CA GLN A 287 7.49 0.48 6.28
C GLN A 287 6.46 0.34 7.39
N SER A 288 6.68 -0.59 8.34
CA SER A 288 5.87 -0.68 9.56
C SER A 288 6.06 0.55 10.46
N VAL A 289 7.28 1.06 10.62
CA VAL A 289 7.53 2.32 11.36
C VAL A 289 6.75 3.47 10.73
N LEU A 290 6.75 3.56 9.39
CA LEU A 290 6.00 4.60 8.68
C LEU A 290 4.48 4.39 8.74
N ASN A 291 4.02 3.14 8.77
CA ASN A 291 2.60 2.80 8.92
C ASN A 291 2.05 3.25 10.28
N GLU A 292 2.81 3.02 11.34
CA GLU A 292 2.53 3.49 12.70
C GLU A 292 2.52 5.01 12.79
N LEU A 293 3.53 5.67 12.19
CA LEU A 293 3.56 7.12 12.12
C LEU A 293 2.30 7.67 11.42
N ASN A 294 1.87 7.05 10.31
CA ASN A 294 0.65 7.43 9.61
C ASN A 294 -0.61 7.22 10.47
N ALA A 295 -0.73 6.07 11.14
CA ALA A 295 -1.87 5.75 11.99
C ALA A 295 -1.98 6.69 13.20
N TYR A 296 -0.88 6.97 13.90
CA TYR A 296 -0.86 7.96 14.98
C TYR A 296 -1.14 9.38 14.49
N CYS A 297 -0.66 9.74 13.29
CA CYS A 297 -0.98 11.02 12.68
C CYS A 297 -2.49 11.16 12.45
N ARG A 298 -3.16 10.11 11.99
CA ARG A 298 -4.62 10.07 11.84
C ARG A 298 -5.33 10.12 13.19
N GLY A 299 -4.87 9.36 14.17
CA GLY A 299 -5.44 9.35 15.51
C GLY A 299 -5.40 10.73 16.20
N LEU A 300 -4.24 11.41 16.14
CA LEU A 300 -4.12 12.76 16.70
C LEU A 300 -5.04 13.76 16.00
N ARG A 301 -5.19 13.65 14.67
CA ARG A 301 -6.15 14.47 13.93
C ARG A 301 -7.58 14.25 14.44
N THR A 302 -8.01 13.00 14.60
CA THR A 302 -9.34 12.68 15.13
C THR A 302 -9.53 13.30 16.51
N THR A 303 -8.53 13.19 17.38
CA THR A 303 -8.53 13.78 18.73
C THR A 303 -8.73 15.29 18.68
N LEU A 304 -7.97 16.00 17.84
CA LEU A 304 -8.09 17.45 17.71
C LEU A 304 -9.45 17.90 17.17
N ARG A 305 -10.10 17.07 16.34
CA ARG A 305 -11.46 17.34 15.84
C ARG A 305 -12.55 17.13 16.90
N LEU A 306 -12.28 16.31 17.90
CA LEU A 306 -13.18 15.99 19.00
C LEU A 306 -12.72 16.59 20.34
N ILE A 307 -11.81 17.57 20.29
CA ILE A 307 -11.07 18.06 21.47
C ILE A 307 -11.98 18.63 22.58
N ASP A 308 -13.12 19.21 22.22
CA ASP A 308 -14.13 19.74 23.15
C ASP A 308 -14.94 18.64 23.87
N GLN A 309 -14.78 17.39 23.45
CA GLN A 309 -15.38 16.21 24.08
C GLN A 309 -14.35 15.42 24.91
N MET A 310 -13.09 15.85 24.91
CA MET A 310 -12.01 15.12 25.56
C MET A 310 -12.06 15.32 27.09
N PRO A 311 -11.95 14.25 27.89
CA PRO A 311 -11.73 14.36 29.32
C PRO A 311 -10.49 15.20 29.66
N SER A 312 -10.48 15.86 30.82
CA SER A 312 -9.34 16.67 31.29
C SER A 312 -8.06 15.87 31.52
N ASP A 313 -8.20 14.57 31.76
CA ASP A 313 -7.11 13.69 32.22
C ASP A 313 -6.68 12.69 31.12
N SER A 314 -7.06 12.93 29.86
CA SER A 314 -6.73 11.98 28.77
C SER A 314 -5.22 11.92 28.50
N PRO A 315 -4.69 10.71 28.24
CA PRO A 315 -3.26 10.53 27.96
C PRO A 315 -2.83 11.28 26.68
N SER A 316 -1.59 11.75 26.66
CA SER A 316 -1.04 12.51 25.52
C SER A 316 -0.81 11.61 24.30
N ILE A 317 -1.71 11.66 23.33
CA ILE A 317 -1.54 11.01 22.02
C ILE A 317 -0.36 11.61 21.24
N THR A 318 -0.06 12.89 21.48
CA THR A 318 1.11 13.57 20.93
C THR A 318 2.42 12.86 21.29
N HIS A 319 2.51 12.30 22.50
CA HIS A 319 3.69 11.52 22.93
C HIS A 319 3.97 10.35 21.97
N ARG A 320 2.94 9.56 21.65
CA ARG A 320 3.06 8.38 20.80
C ARG A 320 3.45 8.76 19.37
N LEU A 321 2.87 9.86 18.85
CA LEU A 321 3.25 10.40 17.55
C LEU A 321 4.72 10.83 17.53
N LEU A 322 5.16 11.57 18.55
CA LEU A 322 6.55 12.02 18.69
C LEU A 322 7.54 10.87 18.82
N LYS A 323 7.19 9.80 19.54
CA LYS A 323 7.98 8.56 19.60
C LYS A 323 8.18 7.97 18.21
N PHE A 324 7.12 7.86 17.40
CA PHE A 324 7.27 7.34 16.04
C PHE A 324 8.04 8.28 15.10
N MET A 325 7.91 9.59 15.26
CA MET A 325 8.78 10.55 14.54
C MET A 325 10.26 10.34 14.89
N LEU A 326 10.57 10.15 16.19
CA LEU A 326 11.91 9.81 16.66
C LEU A 326 12.39 8.47 16.08
N TYR A 327 11.56 7.44 16.12
CA TYR A 327 11.89 6.12 15.57
C TYR A 327 12.20 6.19 14.07
N THR A 328 11.44 6.97 13.29
CA THR A 328 11.73 7.20 11.87
C THR A 328 13.12 7.81 11.68
N GLN A 329 13.47 8.85 12.43
CA GLN A 329 14.79 9.49 12.33
C GLN A 329 15.93 8.54 12.77
N MET A 330 15.73 7.81 13.86
CA MET A 330 16.71 6.83 14.35
C MET A 330 16.91 5.68 13.36
N TYR A 331 15.83 5.18 12.77
CA TYR A 331 15.88 4.15 11.74
C TYR A 331 16.73 4.62 10.56
N LEU A 332 16.46 5.83 10.02
CA LEU A 332 17.24 6.38 8.91
C LEU A 332 18.72 6.57 9.25
N LYS A 333 19.02 7.03 10.46
CA LYS A 333 20.41 7.16 10.94
C LYS A 333 21.11 5.81 11.02
N ILE A 334 20.47 4.80 11.61
CA ILE A 334 21.01 3.44 11.72
C ILE A 334 21.17 2.82 10.34
N ALA A 335 20.18 2.98 9.46
CA ALA A 335 20.25 2.54 8.07
C ALA A 335 21.52 3.09 7.41
N ARG A 336 21.75 4.40 7.49
CA ARG A 336 22.92 5.04 6.88
C ARG A 336 24.24 4.52 7.45
N GLN A 337 24.30 4.26 8.76
CA GLN A 337 25.55 3.92 9.46
C GLN A 337 25.88 2.42 9.44
N LYS A 338 24.88 1.56 9.57
CA LYS A 338 25.05 0.10 9.75
C LYS A 338 24.48 -0.72 8.58
N TYR A 339 23.47 -0.21 7.87
CA TYR A 339 22.77 -0.93 6.80
C TYR A 339 22.71 -0.08 5.51
N PRO A 340 23.86 0.30 4.91
CA PRO A 340 23.89 1.28 3.82
C PRO A 340 23.10 0.84 2.57
N GLU A 341 22.96 -0.47 2.34
CA GLU A 341 22.12 -1.00 1.25
C GLU A 341 20.63 -0.72 1.49
N ASP A 342 20.15 -0.80 2.73
CA ASP A 342 18.77 -0.48 3.10
C ASP A 342 18.53 1.02 2.96
N TYR A 343 19.48 1.83 3.43
CA TYR A 343 19.41 3.30 3.28
C TYR A 343 19.36 3.70 1.81
N LYS A 344 20.14 3.04 0.95
CA LYS A 344 20.13 3.28 -0.49
C LYS A 344 18.79 2.90 -1.12
N LEU A 345 18.18 1.78 -0.72
CA LEU A 345 16.83 1.41 -1.19
C LEU A 345 15.78 2.46 -0.80
N ILE A 346 15.83 2.98 0.43
CA ILE A 346 14.95 4.07 0.87
C ILE A 346 15.19 5.32 0.02
N ALA A 347 16.45 5.75 -0.11
CA ALA A 347 16.84 6.97 -0.82
C ALA A 347 16.52 6.94 -2.32
N GLN A 348 16.50 5.74 -2.93
CA GLN A 348 16.16 5.57 -4.34
C GLN A 348 14.65 5.44 -4.59
N SER A 349 13.86 5.17 -3.55
CA SER A 349 12.41 5.04 -3.66
C SER A 349 11.72 6.41 -3.54
N LYS A 350 11.65 7.15 -4.66
CA LYS A 350 10.87 8.40 -4.75
C LYS A 350 9.42 8.26 -4.21
N PRO A 351 8.67 7.18 -4.51
CA PRO A 351 7.37 6.91 -3.89
C PRO A 351 7.39 7.00 -2.36
N LEU A 352 8.30 6.27 -1.73
CA LEU A 352 8.42 6.19 -0.29
C LEU A 352 8.80 7.53 0.32
N LEU A 353 9.69 8.28 -0.34
CA LEU A 353 10.14 9.59 0.14
C LEU A 353 9.04 10.63 0.12
N LEU A 354 8.19 10.65 -0.91
CA LEU A 354 7.03 11.55 -0.99
C LEU A 354 5.99 11.23 0.08
N ILE A 355 5.73 9.93 0.29
CA ILE A 355 4.85 9.44 1.37
C ILE A 355 5.40 9.86 2.73
N LEU A 356 6.68 9.61 2.98
CA LEU A 356 7.37 10.00 4.21
C LEU A 356 7.28 11.51 4.44
N GLN A 357 7.58 12.32 3.41
CA GLN A 357 7.51 13.77 3.49
C GLN A 357 6.10 14.25 3.84
N LYS A 358 5.09 13.72 3.16
CA LYS A 358 3.70 14.11 3.39
C LYS A 358 3.18 13.71 4.77
N ILE A 359 3.52 12.50 5.24
CA ILE A 359 3.19 12.08 6.60
C ILE A 359 3.89 13.00 7.61
N TRP A 360 5.18 13.29 7.41
CA TRP A 360 5.94 14.16 8.30
C TRP A 360 5.37 15.58 8.38
N ASP A 361 5.07 16.20 7.23
CA ASP A 361 4.41 17.52 7.15
C ASP A 361 3.08 17.53 7.92
N ASN A 362 2.28 16.48 7.78
CA ASN A 362 1.01 16.35 8.51
C ASN A 362 1.25 16.21 10.03
N CYS A 363 2.28 15.45 10.46
CA CYS A 363 2.64 15.31 11.87
C CYS A 363 3.05 16.66 12.48
N GLU A 364 3.96 17.40 11.82
CA GLU A 364 4.41 18.70 12.30
C GLU A 364 3.26 19.69 12.45
N TYR A 365 2.37 19.76 11.44
CA TYR A 365 1.17 20.59 11.50
C TYR A 365 0.26 20.22 12.68
N LEU A 366 -0.03 18.93 12.88
CA LEU A 366 -0.93 18.48 13.93
C LEU A 366 -0.34 18.67 15.33
N ILE A 367 0.98 18.51 15.50
CA ILE A 367 1.63 18.77 16.78
C ILE A 367 1.60 20.26 17.11
N GLU A 368 1.83 21.14 16.12
CA GLU A 368 1.67 22.58 16.29
C GLU A 368 0.23 22.92 16.69
N GLU A 369 -0.76 22.33 16.02
CA GLU A 369 -2.18 22.52 16.37
C GLU A 369 -2.49 22.02 17.79
N ALA A 370 -2.00 20.83 18.17
CA ALA A 370 -2.15 20.25 19.49
C ALA A 370 -1.52 21.10 20.61
N SER A 371 -0.42 21.79 20.31
CA SER A 371 0.23 22.69 21.28
C SER A 371 -0.66 23.84 21.74
N ARG A 372 -1.67 24.22 20.94
CA ARG A 372 -2.65 25.27 21.28
C ARG A 372 -3.66 24.83 22.34
N TYR A 373 -3.76 23.52 22.56
CA TYR A 373 -4.64 22.88 23.54
C TYR A 373 -3.87 22.25 24.71
N GLU A 374 -2.60 22.62 24.89
CA GLU A 374 -1.69 22.04 25.89
C GLU A 374 -1.42 20.52 25.72
N LEU A 375 -1.91 19.92 24.63
CA LEU A 375 -1.63 18.51 24.28
C LEU A 375 -0.28 18.31 23.59
N GLY A 376 0.32 19.39 23.06
CA GLY A 376 1.54 19.32 22.24
C GLY A 376 2.87 19.51 22.96
N ARG A 377 2.88 19.86 24.25
CA ARG A 377 4.14 20.10 25.00
C ARG A 377 4.63 18.83 25.67
N ASP A 378 5.21 17.97 24.87
CA ASP A 378 5.97 16.82 25.32
C ASP A 378 7.48 17.17 25.31
N GLU A 379 8.25 16.69 26.29
CA GLU A 379 9.70 16.85 26.34
C GLU A 379 10.39 16.26 25.08
N LEU A 380 9.74 15.27 24.44
CA LEU A 380 10.19 14.69 23.18
C LEU A 380 10.11 15.66 21.99
N TYR A 381 9.29 16.72 22.07
CA TYR A 381 9.15 17.67 20.97
C TYR A 381 10.49 18.32 20.60
N ASP A 382 11.24 18.76 21.60
CA ASP A 382 12.54 19.39 21.41
C ASP A 382 13.59 18.38 20.91
N VAL A 383 13.46 17.11 21.31
CA VAL A 383 14.33 16.02 20.85
C VAL A 383 14.09 15.77 19.36
N VAL A 384 12.84 15.55 18.95
CA VAL A 384 12.45 15.27 17.55
C VAL A 384 12.82 16.43 16.62
N ASN A 385 12.59 17.67 17.07
CA ASN A 385 12.85 18.88 16.28
C ASN A 385 14.28 19.41 16.41
N SER A 386 15.15 18.74 17.17
CA SER A 386 16.54 19.14 17.24
C SER A 386 17.18 19.10 15.85
N ARG A 387 18.00 20.12 15.50
CA ARG A 387 18.70 20.19 14.20
C ARG A 387 19.49 18.91 13.87
N LYS A 388 20.00 18.24 14.90
CA LYS A 388 20.74 16.98 14.77
C LYS A 388 19.86 15.88 14.18
N ASN A 389 18.59 15.84 14.55
CA ASN A 389 17.67 14.78 14.18
C ASN A 389 16.94 15.05 12.85
N LEU A 390 16.59 16.31 12.55
CA LEU A 390 16.06 16.72 11.24
C LEU A 390 17.08 16.58 10.09
N SER A 391 18.38 16.50 10.42
CA SER A 391 19.45 16.41 9.42
C SER A 391 19.39 15.14 8.56
N GLU A 392 18.84 14.04 9.08
CA GLU A 392 18.79 12.78 8.31
C GLU A 392 17.67 12.78 7.26
N LEU A 393 16.49 13.34 7.57
CA LEU A 393 15.43 13.54 6.58
C LEU A 393 15.87 14.54 5.51
N THR A 394 16.48 15.65 5.93
CA THR A 394 17.05 16.65 5.02
C THR A 394 18.02 16.02 4.03
N ARG A 395 19.00 15.28 4.55
CA ARG A 395 19.98 14.56 3.73
C ARG A 395 19.32 13.56 2.78
N LEU A 396 18.31 12.83 3.24
CA LEU A 396 17.62 11.83 2.43
C LEU A 396 16.90 12.46 1.24
N TYR A 397 16.22 13.59 1.44
CA TYR A 397 15.55 14.31 0.35
C TYR A 397 16.55 14.94 -0.64
N GLU A 398 17.62 15.54 -0.13
CA GLU A 398 18.71 16.07 -0.97
C GLU A 398 19.31 14.97 -1.87
N LEU A 399 19.57 13.78 -1.32
CA LEU A 399 20.08 12.64 -2.09
C LEU A 399 19.12 12.18 -3.19
N ALA A 400 17.81 12.29 -2.97
CA ALA A 400 16.79 11.94 -3.94
C ALA A 400 16.54 13.03 -4.99
N GLY A 401 17.21 14.19 -4.86
CA GLY A 401 16.94 15.38 -5.67
C GLY A 401 15.53 15.92 -5.44
N LEU A 402 14.96 15.67 -4.27
CA LEU A 402 13.69 16.25 -3.85
C LEU A 402 14.02 17.54 -3.12
N GLU A 403 13.42 18.65 -3.56
CA GLU A 403 13.47 19.87 -2.77
C GLU A 403 12.75 19.57 -1.46
N LEU A 404 13.47 19.74 -0.35
CA LEU A 404 12.84 19.92 0.95
C LEU A 404 11.82 21.04 0.78
N TYR A 405 10.55 20.71 0.92
CA TYR A 405 9.47 21.69 1.03
C TYR A 405 9.57 22.39 2.40
N GLY A 406 10.73 22.94 2.73
CA GLY A 406 11.11 23.52 4.02
C GLY A 406 10.44 24.86 4.33
N SER A 407 9.18 25.03 3.92
CA SER A 407 8.29 26.12 4.34
C SER A 407 6.87 26.01 3.74
N LYS A 408 6.62 25.10 2.79
CA LYS A 408 5.32 24.98 2.11
C LYS A 408 4.87 23.53 2.15
N PRO A 409 3.98 23.17 3.09
CA PRO A 409 3.43 21.82 3.20
C PRO A 409 2.98 21.29 1.84
N ILE A 410 3.20 20.01 1.58
CA ILE A 410 2.61 19.35 0.41
C ILE A 410 1.09 19.43 0.53
N LYS A 411 0.48 20.30 -0.28
CA LYS A 411 -0.97 20.54 -0.24
C LYS A 411 -1.79 19.46 -0.94
N ASP A 412 -1.20 18.80 -1.94
CA ASP A 412 -1.91 17.89 -2.83
C ASP A 412 -0.98 16.72 -3.20
N ILE A 413 -1.11 15.61 -2.46
CA ILE A 413 -0.34 14.40 -2.72
C ILE A 413 -0.77 13.71 -4.02
N GLY A 414 -2.00 13.96 -4.49
CA GLY A 414 -2.53 13.42 -5.74
C GLY A 414 -1.73 13.90 -6.95
N LYS A 415 -1.47 15.21 -7.03
CA LYS A 415 -0.64 15.78 -8.11
C LYS A 415 0.79 15.27 -8.10
N LEU A 416 1.38 15.11 -6.91
CA LEU A 416 2.72 14.54 -6.80
C LEU A 416 2.72 13.06 -7.19
N ALA A 417 1.69 12.32 -6.77
CA ALA A 417 1.53 10.93 -7.15
C ALA A 417 1.42 10.74 -8.66
N GLU A 418 0.63 11.57 -9.33
CA GLU A 418 0.54 11.59 -10.80
C GLU A 418 1.90 11.93 -11.45
N ALA A 419 2.57 12.96 -10.96
CA ALA A 419 3.88 13.40 -11.49
C ALA A 419 4.99 12.33 -11.32
N HIS A 420 4.84 11.44 -10.34
CA HIS A 420 5.82 10.41 -10.01
C HIS A 420 5.34 9.00 -10.31
N SER A 421 4.25 8.84 -11.07
CA SER A 421 3.65 7.55 -11.44
C SER A 421 3.42 6.63 -10.24
N LEU A 422 3.01 7.21 -9.11
CA LEU A 422 2.69 6.43 -7.92
C LEU A 422 1.41 5.64 -8.15
N ALA A 423 1.38 4.42 -7.65
CA ALA A 423 0.17 3.64 -7.56
C ALA A 423 -0.74 4.37 -6.56
N ILE A 424 -1.74 5.08 -7.07
CA ILE A 424 -2.67 5.88 -6.28
C ILE A 424 -4.10 5.54 -6.65
N VAL A 425 -4.89 5.17 -5.66
CA VAL A 425 -6.34 5.12 -5.80
C VAL A 425 -6.88 6.29 -5.03
N SER A 426 -7.52 7.17 -5.78
CA SER A 426 -8.51 8.06 -5.21
C SER A 426 -9.52 7.20 -4.45
N LEU A 427 -9.65 7.46 -3.16
CA LEU A 427 -10.71 6.85 -2.35
C LEU A 427 -12.07 7.53 -2.57
N ARG A 428 -12.08 8.54 -3.45
CA ARG A 428 -13.24 9.23 -4.04
C ARG A 428 -13.69 8.52 -5.32
#